data_AF-A0A7C9JEY5-F1
#
_entry.id   AF-A0A7C9JEY5-F1
#
_cell.length_a   1.000
_cell.length_b   1.000
_cell.length_c   1.000
_cell.angle_alpha   90.00
_cell.angle_beta   90.00
_cell.angle_gamma   90.00
#
_symmetry.space_group_name_H-M   'P 1'
#
loop_
_entity.id
_entity.type
_entity.pdbx_description
1 polymer ?
#
loop_
_entity_poly.entity_id
_entity_poly.type
_entity_poly.pdbx_seq_one_letter_code
_entity_poly.pdbx_strand_id
1 'polypeptide(L)'
;MAEEKEKGASPEEMRAKRARRMRTWSRPALAVTLACAVGTTGMFAYFTDEDEAVNKFTIASDDLGVVVEEPGWDALPDDDGDGVPDAAQDMVPTQWVTKDPKVTNTGESAVDAYIMATVSVPVADVTYVDEEGEKVEGKNVELFTYEFLGGDWSEVGQPVVKDGYAVHTYSWGKVLATGESTTAIFDKVSLINLVNDQGQAGAKQIVVTAIAIQQEGFDSAEDAWAAYEGQKAALAAGGEVAQP
;
A
#
# COMPACT_ATOMS: atom_id res chain seq x y z
N MET A 1 -54.99 -36.66 37.95
CA MET A 1 -53.72 -37.39 37.72
C MET A 1 -52.67 -36.67 38.53
N ALA A 2 -52.17 -37.33 39.58
CA ALA A 2 -51.37 -36.70 40.64
C ALA A 2 -49.87 -36.74 40.33
N GLU A 3 -49.17 -35.73 40.84
CA GLU A 3 -47.72 -35.46 40.89
C GLU A 3 -46.81 -36.65 41.21
N GLU A 4 -45.57 -36.63 40.71
CA GLU A 4 -44.37 -36.58 41.58
C GLU A 4 -43.11 -36.11 40.80
N LYS A 5 -42.35 -35.20 41.42
CA LYS A 5 -41.04 -34.68 40.98
C LYS A 5 -39.89 -35.55 41.49
N GLU A 6 -38.91 -35.75 40.62
CA GLU A 6 -37.43 -35.72 40.82
C GLU A 6 -36.76 -36.51 41.97
N LYS A 7 -35.76 -37.34 41.64
CA LYS A 7 -34.53 -37.54 42.44
C LYS A 7 -33.46 -38.34 41.69
N GLY A 8 -32.49 -37.62 41.11
CA GLY A 8 -31.18 -38.18 40.73
C GLY A 8 -30.31 -38.37 41.97
N ALA A 9 -29.57 -39.48 42.02
CA ALA A 9 -28.85 -39.95 43.19
C ALA A 9 -27.70 -39.01 43.67
N SER A 10 -27.45 -39.09 44.97
CA SER A 10 -26.64 -38.18 45.80
C SER A 10 -25.11 -38.47 45.75
N PRO A 11 -24.23 -37.47 45.95
CA PRO A 11 -22.76 -37.56 45.86
C PRO A 11 -22.04 -38.54 46.80
N GLU A 12 -22.74 -39.22 47.71
CA GLU A 12 -22.16 -40.18 48.64
C GLU A 12 -21.93 -41.58 48.05
N GLU A 13 -22.58 -41.93 46.93
CA GLU A 13 -22.42 -43.25 46.29
C GLU A 13 -21.12 -43.38 45.46
N MET A 14 -20.46 -42.27 45.15
CA MET A 14 -19.20 -42.25 44.37
C MET A 14 -17.93 -42.33 45.24
N ARG A 15 -18.04 -42.17 46.56
CA ARG A 15 -16.89 -42.20 47.49
C ARG A 15 -16.54 -43.59 48.05
N ALA A 16 -17.31 -44.63 47.74
CA ALA A 16 -17.13 -45.98 48.30
C ALA A 16 -16.40 -47.01 47.39
N LYS A 17 -15.85 -46.61 46.23
CA LYS A 17 -15.15 -47.52 45.30
C LYS A 17 -13.62 -47.37 45.23
N ARG A 18 -12.99 -46.81 46.27
CA ARG A 18 -11.52 -46.80 46.46
C ARG A 18 -11.13 -47.51 47.76
N ALA A 19 -11.17 -48.84 47.77
CA ALA A 19 -10.39 -49.65 48.72
C ALA A 19 -10.37 -51.14 48.34
N ARG A 20 -9.16 -51.72 48.38
CA ARG A 20 -8.84 -53.16 48.51
C ARG A 20 -9.10 -54.09 47.31
N ARG A 21 -8.01 -54.43 46.61
CA ARG A 21 -7.57 -55.85 46.54
C ARG A 21 -6.06 -55.96 46.32
N MET A 22 -5.35 -56.26 47.41
CA MET A 22 -4.00 -56.79 47.35
C MET A 22 -4.02 -58.21 46.77
N ARG A 23 -3.05 -58.54 45.91
CA ARG A 23 -2.62 -59.94 45.73
C ARG A 23 -1.12 -59.98 45.46
N THR A 24 -0.46 -60.62 46.40
CA THR A 24 0.97 -60.88 46.59
C THR A 24 1.58 -61.79 45.51
N TRP A 25 2.83 -61.54 45.14
CA TRP A 25 3.76 -62.60 44.73
C TRP A 25 5.19 -62.27 45.22
N SER A 26 5.84 -63.32 45.70
CA SER A 26 6.96 -63.49 46.64
C SER A 26 8.33 -62.93 46.24
N ARG A 27 9.16 -62.59 47.25
CA ARG A 27 10.62 -62.33 47.16
C ARG A 27 11.43 -63.61 47.44
N PRO A 28 12.72 -63.67 47.06
CA PRO A 28 13.73 -63.63 48.12
C PRO A 28 14.92 -62.69 47.82
N ALA A 29 15.59 -62.32 48.91
CA ALA A 29 16.60 -61.27 49.05
C ALA A 29 18.05 -61.75 48.81
N LEU A 30 18.95 -60.83 48.47
CA LEU A 30 20.37 -60.90 48.81
C LEU A 30 20.84 -59.49 49.24
N ALA A 31 21.63 -59.43 50.31
CA ALA A 31 21.90 -58.24 51.10
C ALA A 31 23.38 -57.79 51.08
N VAL A 32 23.58 -56.52 51.50
CA VAL A 32 24.81 -55.85 52.01
C VAL A 32 25.81 -55.41 50.92
N THR A 33 26.24 -54.15 50.79
CA THR A 33 27.01 -53.36 51.78
C THR A 33 27.03 -51.84 51.47
N LEU A 34 27.26 -51.06 52.53
CA LEU A 34 27.28 -49.61 52.74
C LEU A 34 28.52 -48.87 52.17
N ALA A 35 28.35 -47.54 51.93
CA ALA A 35 29.32 -46.41 51.90
C ALA A 35 29.34 -45.68 50.53
N CYS A 36 29.25 -44.35 50.40
CA CYS A 36 29.76 -43.24 51.22
C CYS A 36 28.78 -42.06 51.31
N ALA A 37 28.88 -41.31 52.40
CA ALA A 37 28.17 -40.07 52.65
C ALA A 37 28.63 -38.94 51.71
N VAL A 38 27.68 -38.18 51.16
CA VAL A 38 27.85 -36.75 50.88
C VAL A 38 26.60 -36.04 51.37
N GLY A 39 26.81 -34.95 52.10
CA GLY A 39 25.82 -34.23 52.87
C GLY A 39 24.52 -33.93 52.13
N THR A 40 23.45 -34.11 52.87
CA THR A 40 22.17 -33.46 52.63
C THR A 40 22.34 -31.94 52.58
N THR A 41 22.40 -31.38 51.38
CA THR A 41 21.77 -30.08 51.11
C THR A 41 20.63 -30.35 50.17
N GLY A 42 19.40 -30.29 50.68
CA GLY A 42 18.21 -30.62 49.93
C GLY A 42 18.14 -29.78 48.65
N MET A 43 18.24 -30.44 47.51
CA MET A 43 17.74 -29.86 46.25
C MET A 43 16.22 -29.89 46.37
N PHE A 44 15.63 -28.80 46.85
CA PHE A 44 14.24 -28.53 46.56
C PHE A 44 14.15 -28.34 45.04
N ALA A 45 13.64 -29.35 44.34
CA ALA A 45 13.11 -29.13 43.00
C ALA A 45 11.81 -28.35 43.20
N TYR A 46 11.77 -27.10 42.72
CA TYR A 46 10.52 -26.36 42.63
C TYR A 46 9.79 -26.87 41.38
N PHE A 47 8.52 -27.28 41.52
CA PHE A 47 7.67 -27.52 40.36
C PHE A 47 7.28 -26.15 39.79
N THR A 48 7.98 -25.73 38.75
CA THR A 48 7.63 -24.54 37.96
C THR A 48 6.99 -25.01 36.66
N ASP A 49 5.86 -24.41 36.32
CA ASP A 49 5.14 -24.60 35.06
C ASP A 49 5.21 -23.25 34.33
N GLU A 50 5.59 -23.26 33.06
CA GLU A 50 5.66 -22.08 32.20
C GLU A 50 4.67 -22.28 31.05
N ASP A 51 3.80 -21.29 30.84
CA ASP A 51 2.86 -21.22 29.73
C ASP A 51 3.12 -19.93 28.96
N GLU A 52 3.22 -20.02 27.64
CA GLU A 52 3.58 -18.91 26.75
C GLU A 52 2.44 -18.65 25.77
N ALA A 53 1.98 -17.39 25.72
CA ALA A 53 1.07 -16.91 24.70
C ALA A 53 1.82 -15.98 23.74
N VAL A 54 2.11 -16.46 22.53
CA VAL A 54 2.72 -15.65 21.47
C VAL A 54 1.62 -14.95 20.67
N ASN A 55 1.52 -13.63 20.82
CA ASN A 55 0.68 -12.80 19.97
C ASN A 55 1.46 -12.37 18.73
N LYS A 56 0.99 -12.77 17.55
CA LYS A 56 1.53 -12.34 16.27
C LYS A 56 0.75 -11.13 15.78
N PHE A 57 1.47 -10.07 15.43
CA PHE A 57 0.91 -8.87 14.82
C PHE A 57 1.46 -8.74 13.39
N THR A 58 0.65 -8.27 12.47
CA THR A 58 1.05 -7.90 11.10
C THR A 58 0.88 -6.38 10.93
N ILE A 59 1.72 -5.77 10.09
CA ILE A 59 1.74 -4.31 9.88
C ILE A 59 1.38 -4.05 8.41
N ALA A 60 0.32 -3.27 8.16
CA ALA A 60 -0.19 -3.04 6.82
C ALA A 60 0.78 -2.28 5.89
N SER A 61 1.75 -1.53 6.43
CA SER A 61 2.70 -0.75 5.64
C SER A 61 3.58 -1.60 4.73
N ASP A 62 3.91 -2.82 5.15
CA ASP A 62 4.77 -3.73 4.39
C ASP A 62 4.00 -4.37 3.21
N ASP A 63 2.66 -4.29 3.26
CA ASP A 63 1.76 -4.96 2.34
C ASP A 63 0.91 -3.98 1.51
N LEU A 64 1.11 -2.66 1.64
CA LEU A 64 0.44 -1.66 0.82
C LEU A 64 1.31 -1.32 -0.40
N GLY A 65 0.84 -1.67 -1.60
CA GLY A 65 1.58 -1.49 -2.84
C GLY A 65 0.70 -0.93 -3.96
N VAL A 66 1.28 -0.07 -4.80
CA VAL A 66 0.64 0.39 -6.03
C VAL A 66 1.63 0.37 -7.17
N VAL A 67 1.12 0.11 -8.36
CA VAL A 67 1.88 0.25 -9.61
C VAL A 67 1.07 1.10 -10.57
N VAL A 68 1.74 2.01 -11.28
CA VAL A 68 1.20 2.69 -12.45
C VAL A 68 1.57 1.85 -13.67
N GLU A 69 0.59 1.49 -14.47
CA GLU A 69 0.78 0.69 -15.68
C GLU A 69 0.26 1.44 -16.90
N GLU A 70 0.97 1.35 -18.01
CA GLU A 70 0.62 2.00 -19.29
C GLU A 70 0.76 1.01 -20.46
N PRO A 71 -0.04 -0.07 -20.52
CA PRO A 71 0.17 -1.13 -21.50
C PRO A 71 0.01 -0.68 -22.96
N GLY A 72 -0.78 0.37 -23.22
CA GLY A 72 -0.90 0.99 -24.54
C GLY A 72 0.39 1.70 -24.95
N TRP A 73 1.07 2.37 -24.00
CA TRP A 73 2.40 2.94 -24.21
C TRP A 73 3.48 1.84 -24.34
N ASP A 74 3.48 0.87 -23.43
CA ASP A 74 4.48 -0.21 -23.39
C ASP A 74 4.41 -1.14 -24.61
N ALA A 75 3.29 -1.15 -25.32
CA ALA A 75 3.11 -1.91 -26.57
C ALA A 75 3.55 -1.13 -27.83
N LEU A 76 3.92 0.14 -27.70
CA LEU A 76 4.43 0.91 -28.85
C LEU A 76 5.81 0.38 -29.27
N PRO A 77 6.11 0.39 -30.57
CA PRO A 77 7.43 -0.01 -31.06
C PRO A 77 8.51 0.96 -30.56
N ASP A 78 9.66 0.39 -30.23
CA ASP A 78 10.93 1.05 -29.90
C ASP A 78 11.99 0.27 -30.68
N ASP A 79 12.15 0.62 -31.96
CA ASP A 79 12.96 -0.15 -32.91
C ASP A 79 14.47 0.05 -32.66
N ASP A 80 14.85 1.18 -32.05
CA ASP A 80 16.25 1.51 -31.74
C ASP A 80 16.67 1.12 -30.30
N GLY A 81 15.71 0.81 -29.43
CA GLY A 81 15.91 0.31 -28.08
C GLY A 81 16.40 1.36 -27.10
N ASP A 82 16.10 2.64 -27.33
CA ASP A 82 16.52 3.74 -26.47
C ASP A 82 15.60 3.98 -25.26
N GLY A 83 14.49 3.23 -25.18
CA GLY A 83 13.51 3.32 -24.11
C GLY A 83 12.45 4.41 -24.32
N VAL A 84 12.45 5.07 -25.49
CA VAL A 84 11.42 6.00 -25.93
C VAL A 84 10.76 5.43 -27.18
N PRO A 85 9.45 5.12 -27.16
CA PRO A 85 8.79 4.59 -28.34
C PRO A 85 8.97 5.50 -29.56
N ASP A 86 9.12 4.92 -30.75
CA ASP A 86 9.36 5.64 -32.00
C ASP A 86 8.30 6.74 -32.25
N ALA A 87 7.05 6.48 -31.83
CA ALA A 87 5.94 7.44 -31.95
C ALA A 87 6.09 8.68 -31.05
N ALA A 88 6.87 8.57 -29.97
CA ALA A 88 7.18 9.63 -29.01
C ALA A 88 8.53 10.31 -29.27
N GLN A 89 9.28 9.84 -30.28
CA GLN A 89 10.50 10.48 -30.75
C GLN A 89 10.17 11.60 -31.74
N ASP A 90 10.96 12.69 -31.72
CA ASP A 90 10.87 13.82 -32.65
C ASP A 90 9.44 14.34 -32.91
N MET A 91 8.62 14.39 -31.85
CA MET A 91 7.22 14.78 -31.95
C MET A 91 7.06 16.16 -32.58
N VAL A 92 6.22 16.26 -33.61
CA VAL A 92 5.84 17.54 -34.20
C VAL A 92 4.61 18.13 -33.50
N PRO A 93 4.39 19.45 -33.58
CA PRO A 93 3.21 20.07 -32.98
C PRO A 93 1.92 19.38 -33.42
N THR A 94 0.97 19.20 -32.49
CA THR A 94 -0.33 18.51 -32.65
C THR A 94 -0.26 17.00 -32.89
N GLN A 95 0.93 16.40 -32.90
CA GLN A 95 1.09 14.94 -32.96
C GLN A 95 0.61 14.29 -31.67
N TRP A 96 -0.22 13.27 -31.81
CA TRP A 96 -0.72 12.46 -30.70
C TRP A 96 0.15 11.24 -30.46
N VAL A 97 0.32 10.89 -29.18
CA VAL A 97 0.91 9.63 -28.75
C VAL A 97 0.00 8.94 -27.74
N THR A 98 -0.19 7.64 -27.93
CA THR A 98 -1.00 6.81 -27.03
C THR A 98 -0.37 6.75 -25.65
N LYS A 99 -1.20 6.91 -24.63
CA LYS A 99 -0.89 6.70 -23.22
C LYS A 99 -2.08 5.98 -22.59
N ASP A 100 -1.95 5.50 -21.36
CA ASP A 100 -3.07 4.89 -20.64
C ASP A 100 -2.75 4.65 -19.16
N PRO A 101 -2.29 5.68 -18.42
CA PRO A 101 -1.93 5.51 -17.02
C PRO A 101 -3.13 5.09 -16.18
N LYS A 102 -3.06 3.85 -15.71
CA LYS A 102 -3.96 3.27 -14.72
C LYS A 102 -3.15 2.83 -13.52
N VAL A 103 -3.81 2.79 -12.36
CA VAL A 103 -3.18 2.40 -11.10
C VAL A 103 -3.75 1.07 -10.66
N THR A 104 -2.89 0.13 -10.32
CA THR A 104 -3.25 -1.18 -9.77
C THR A 104 -2.83 -1.25 -8.31
N ASN A 105 -3.74 -1.65 -7.41
CA ASN A 105 -3.40 -1.96 -6.03
C ASN A 105 -2.75 -3.35 -5.98
N THR A 106 -1.44 -3.40 -5.74
CA THR A 106 -0.63 -4.63 -5.77
C THR A 106 -0.28 -5.14 -4.37
N GLY A 107 -0.90 -4.59 -3.32
CA GLY A 107 -0.65 -5.02 -1.94
C GLY A 107 -0.80 -6.53 -1.73
N GLU A 108 0.06 -7.15 -0.91
CA GLU A 108 0.04 -8.60 -0.70
C GLU A 108 -0.98 -9.05 0.35
N SER A 109 -1.33 -8.16 1.28
CA SER A 109 -2.42 -8.32 2.21
C SER A 109 -3.67 -7.62 1.66
N ALA A 110 -4.87 -8.14 1.97
CA ALA A 110 -6.17 -7.60 1.56
C ALA A 110 -6.47 -6.21 2.16
N VAL A 111 -5.58 -5.26 1.91
CA VAL A 111 -5.62 -3.87 2.35
C VAL A 111 -6.17 -3.08 1.18
N ASP A 112 -7.47 -2.84 1.28
CA ASP A 112 -8.17 -1.93 0.41
C ASP A 112 -7.61 -0.50 0.60
N ALA A 113 -7.54 0.27 -0.47
CA ALA A 113 -6.86 1.55 -0.47
C ALA A 113 -7.61 2.65 -1.21
N TYR A 114 -7.46 3.89 -0.76
CA TYR A 114 -7.75 5.08 -1.54
C TYR A 114 -6.54 5.42 -2.41
N ILE A 115 -6.79 5.80 -3.66
CA ILE A 115 -5.74 6.08 -4.65
C ILE A 115 -5.74 7.56 -5.01
N MET A 116 -4.55 8.14 -4.97
CA MET A 116 -4.25 9.46 -5.48
C MET A 116 -3.16 9.36 -6.55
N ALA A 117 -3.29 10.12 -7.62
CA ALA A 117 -2.31 10.15 -8.69
C ALA A 117 -1.95 11.59 -9.05
N THR A 118 -0.69 11.84 -9.37
CA THR A 118 -0.23 13.12 -9.89
C THR A 118 0.31 12.95 -11.30
N VAL A 119 -0.09 13.84 -12.20
CA VAL A 119 0.42 13.94 -13.57
C VAL A 119 1.25 15.21 -13.66
N SER A 120 2.56 15.06 -13.84
CA SER A 120 3.50 16.19 -13.98
C SER A 120 3.77 16.44 -15.44
N VAL A 121 3.27 17.56 -15.95
CA VAL A 121 3.43 17.98 -17.35
C VAL A 121 4.53 19.04 -17.44
N PRO A 122 5.55 18.88 -18.29
CA PRO A 122 6.63 19.85 -18.39
C PRO A 122 6.11 21.18 -18.90
N VAL A 123 6.55 22.27 -18.25
CA VAL A 123 6.20 23.64 -18.64
C VAL A 123 7.39 24.41 -19.18
N ALA A 124 7.13 25.38 -20.08
CA ALA A 124 8.13 26.32 -20.54
C ALA A 124 7.51 27.68 -20.92
N ASP A 125 8.36 28.70 -21.00
CA ASP A 125 8.01 29.99 -21.60
C ASP A 125 8.14 29.86 -23.12
N VAL A 126 7.01 29.89 -23.84
CA VAL A 126 6.93 29.59 -25.27
C VAL A 126 5.91 30.47 -25.99
N THR A 127 6.06 30.59 -27.31
CA THR A 127 5.00 31.07 -28.20
C THR A 127 4.29 29.87 -28.81
N TYR A 128 2.96 29.86 -28.76
CA TYR A 128 2.13 28.79 -29.33
C TYR A 128 0.91 29.38 -30.04
N VAL A 129 0.24 28.55 -30.81
CA VAL A 129 -1.06 28.86 -31.42
C VAL A 129 -2.15 28.28 -30.52
N ASP A 130 -3.06 29.12 -30.04
CA ASP A 130 -4.19 28.70 -29.21
C ASP A 130 -5.29 27.99 -30.02
N GLU A 131 -6.39 27.62 -29.36
CA GLU A 131 -7.52 26.93 -29.99
C GLU A 131 -8.24 27.80 -31.03
N GLU A 132 -8.17 29.12 -30.87
CA GLU A 132 -8.70 30.12 -31.80
C GLU A 132 -7.82 30.35 -33.03
N GLY A 133 -6.61 29.79 -33.04
CA GLY A 133 -5.65 29.94 -34.15
C GLY A 133 -4.77 31.19 -34.03
N GLU A 134 -4.80 31.88 -32.89
CA GLU A 134 -4.02 33.09 -32.64
C GLU A 134 -2.68 32.76 -31.98
N LYS A 135 -1.66 33.58 -32.29
CA LYS A 135 -0.34 33.42 -31.70
C LYS A 135 -0.30 34.07 -30.32
N VAL A 136 0.01 33.28 -29.31
CA VAL A 136 0.07 33.69 -27.91
C VAL A 136 1.47 33.44 -27.35
N GLU A 137 2.01 34.44 -26.65
CA GLU A 137 3.19 34.26 -25.78
C GLU A 137 2.72 33.91 -24.38
N GLY A 138 3.15 32.75 -23.88
CA GLY A 138 2.78 32.26 -22.55
C GLY A 138 3.99 32.02 -21.66
N LYS A 139 3.75 32.05 -20.34
CA LYS A 139 4.72 31.69 -19.31
C LYS A 139 4.26 30.45 -18.58
N ASN A 140 5.20 29.55 -18.28
CA ASN A 140 4.90 28.25 -17.68
C ASN A 140 3.76 27.50 -18.40
N VAL A 141 3.78 27.51 -19.74
CA VAL A 141 2.78 26.82 -20.55
C VAL A 141 3.09 25.33 -20.55
N GLU A 142 2.09 24.51 -20.28
CA GLU A 142 2.18 23.05 -20.43
C GLU A 142 2.49 22.68 -21.87
N LEU A 143 3.59 21.94 -22.08
CA LEU A 143 4.02 21.56 -23.42
C LEU A 143 3.17 20.44 -24.01
N PHE A 144 2.48 19.67 -23.18
CA PHE A 144 1.61 18.60 -23.63
C PHE A 144 0.20 18.81 -23.13
N THR A 145 -0.78 18.52 -23.98
CA THR A 145 -2.19 18.50 -23.61
C THR A 145 -2.72 17.07 -23.66
N TYR A 146 -3.70 16.79 -22.81
CA TYR A 146 -4.44 15.53 -22.82
C TYR A 146 -5.90 15.79 -22.46
N GLU A 147 -6.75 14.86 -22.83
CA GLU A 147 -8.16 14.87 -22.43
C GLU A 147 -8.32 14.03 -21.16
N PHE A 148 -8.81 14.66 -20.09
CA PHE A 148 -9.13 13.94 -18.87
C PHE A 148 -10.39 13.10 -19.07
N LEU A 149 -10.28 11.78 -18.90
CA LEU A 149 -11.37 10.85 -19.18
C LEU A 149 -12.49 10.85 -18.13
N GLY A 150 -12.21 11.30 -16.91
CA GLY A 150 -13.17 11.30 -15.81
C GLY A 150 -13.52 9.90 -15.30
N GLY A 151 -14.82 9.66 -15.08
CA GLY A 151 -15.32 8.42 -14.45
C GLY A 151 -15.32 8.55 -12.93
N ASP A 152 -14.68 7.60 -12.24
CA ASP A 152 -14.48 7.72 -10.78
C ASP A 152 -13.24 8.56 -10.44
N TRP A 153 -12.47 9.01 -11.44
CA TRP A 153 -11.44 10.02 -11.21
C TRP A 153 -12.06 11.41 -11.05
N SER A 154 -11.47 12.22 -10.19
CA SER A 154 -11.76 13.65 -10.06
C SER A 154 -10.45 14.43 -9.89
N GLU A 155 -10.31 15.54 -10.60
CA GLU A 155 -9.18 16.46 -10.40
C GLU A 155 -9.34 17.23 -9.09
N VAL A 156 -8.27 17.29 -8.30
CA VAL A 156 -8.23 17.91 -6.99
C VAL A 156 -7.56 19.27 -7.09
N GLY A 157 -8.34 20.33 -6.91
CA GLY A 157 -7.83 21.70 -6.86
C GLY A 157 -7.44 22.25 -8.23
N GLN A 158 -6.37 23.05 -8.25
CA GLN A 158 -5.80 23.61 -9.48
C GLN A 158 -4.38 23.08 -9.65
N PRO A 159 -3.88 22.96 -10.89
CA PRO A 159 -2.52 22.50 -11.13
C PRO A 159 -1.50 23.43 -10.47
N VAL A 160 -0.47 22.85 -9.87
CA VAL A 160 0.58 23.60 -9.18
C VAL A 160 1.84 23.56 -10.03
N VAL A 161 2.35 24.73 -10.41
CA VAL A 161 3.63 24.84 -11.13
C VAL A 161 4.79 24.76 -10.13
N LYS A 162 5.64 23.74 -10.27
CA LYS A 162 6.83 23.54 -9.44
C LYS A 162 7.89 22.77 -10.21
N ASP A 163 9.16 23.11 -10.02
CA ASP A 163 10.33 22.40 -10.56
C ASP A 163 10.30 22.19 -12.09
N GLY A 164 9.66 23.11 -12.83
CA GLY A 164 9.53 23.03 -14.29
C GLY A 164 8.36 22.18 -14.79
N TYR A 165 7.43 21.83 -13.91
CA TYR A 165 6.22 21.05 -14.23
C TYR A 165 4.96 21.73 -13.71
N ALA A 166 3.86 21.62 -14.46
CA ALA A 166 2.51 21.75 -13.93
C ALA A 166 2.09 20.39 -13.38
N VAL A 167 1.78 20.32 -12.08
CA VAL A 167 1.41 19.09 -11.40
C VAL A 167 -0.10 19.08 -11.20
N HIS A 168 -0.78 18.21 -11.93
CA HIS A 168 -2.21 17.91 -11.75
C HIS A 168 -2.36 16.80 -10.74
N THR A 169 -3.33 16.93 -9.83
CA THR A 169 -3.61 15.91 -8.81
C THR A 169 -4.99 15.32 -9.05
N TYR A 170 -5.11 14.00 -9.05
CA TYR A 170 -6.34 13.26 -9.28
C TYR A 170 -6.61 12.31 -8.13
N SER A 171 -7.88 12.24 -7.74
CA SER A 171 -8.40 11.30 -6.73
C SER A 171 -9.27 10.25 -7.38
N TRP A 172 -9.05 8.99 -7.02
CA TRP A 172 -10.01 7.93 -7.32
C TRP A 172 -11.11 7.96 -6.25
N GLY A 173 -12.36 8.08 -6.68
CA GLY A 173 -13.52 8.27 -5.79
C GLY A 173 -14.00 7.01 -5.08
N LYS A 174 -13.40 5.86 -5.37
CA LYS A 174 -13.75 4.57 -4.77
C LYS A 174 -12.57 3.99 -4.01
N VAL A 175 -12.89 3.11 -3.09
CA VAL A 175 -11.92 2.20 -2.51
C VAL A 175 -11.49 1.21 -3.59
N LEU A 176 -10.17 1.03 -3.77
CA LEU A 176 -9.59 0.09 -4.71
C LEU A 176 -9.13 -1.14 -3.94
N ALA A 177 -9.79 -2.27 -4.17
CA ALA A 177 -9.43 -3.52 -3.52
C ALA A 177 -8.11 -4.08 -4.06
N THR A 178 -7.46 -4.94 -3.29
CA THR A 178 -6.23 -5.62 -3.71
C THR A 178 -6.44 -6.38 -5.02
N GLY A 179 -5.54 -6.16 -5.98
CA GLY A 179 -5.56 -6.76 -7.32
C GLY A 179 -6.49 -6.06 -8.32
N GLU A 180 -7.23 -5.03 -7.91
CA GLU A 180 -8.03 -4.21 -8.82
C GLU A 180 -7.23 -3.06 -9.41
N SER A 181 -7.66 -2.61 -10.59
CA SER A 181 -7.10 -1.47 -11.30
C SER A 181 -8.14 -0.37 -11.49
N THR A 182 -7.69 0.88 -11.47
CA THR A 182 -8.51 2.01 -11.90
C THR A 182 -8.75 1.99 -13.41
N THR A 183 -9.65 2.83 -13.89
CA THR A 183 -9.62 3.25 -15.30
C THR A 183 -8.41 4.16 -15.55
N ALA A 184 -8.04 4.35 -16.82
CA ALA A 184 -6.99 5.29 -17.19
C ALA A 184 -7.39 6.75 -16.88
N ILE A 185 -6.42 7.60 -16.57
CA ILE A 185 -6.64 9.04 -16.33
C ILE A 185 -6.86 9.78 -17.66
N PHE A 186 -6.06 9.43 -18.67
CA PHE A 186 -6.11 9.90 -20.06
C PHE A 186 -5.66 8.78 -21.01
N ASP A 187 -5.95 8.88 -22.31
CA ASP A 187 -5.64 7.84 -23.32
C ASP A 187 -4.60 8.26 -24.36
N LYS A 188 -4.26 9.55 -24.40
CA LYS A 188 -3.26 10.10 -25.32
C LYS A 188 -2.83 11.47 -24.87
N VAL A 189 -1.66 11.87 -25.35
CA VAL A 189 -1.09 13.20 -25.15
C VAL A 189 -0.74 13.81 -26.50
N SER A 190 -0.80 15.14 -26.61
CA SER A 190 -0.41 15.88 -27.80
C SER A 190 0.57 16.98 -27.46
N LEU A 191 1.58 17.17 -28.30
CA LEU A 191 2.44 18.36 -28.20
C LEU A 191 1.63 19.58 -28.63
N ILE A 192 1.65 20.67 -27.84
CA ILE A 192 0.94 21.90 -28.19
C ILE A 192 1.42 22.49 -29.52
N ASN A 193 0.62 23.39 -30.12
CA ASN A 193 0.93 24.00 -31.41
C ASN A 193 2.04 25.08 -31.29
N LEU A 194 3.28 24.64 -31.02
CA LEU A 194 4.43 25.52 -30.79
C LEU A 194 4.83 26.32 -32.04
N VAL A 195 5.22 27.58 -31.83
CA VAL A 195 5.74 28.48 -32.87
C VAL A 195 7.25 28.64 -32.68
N ASN A 196 8.04 27.99 -33.54
CA ASN A 196 9.52 27.92 -33.51
C ASN A 196 10.11 27.07 -32.36
N ASP A 197 11.45 26.99 -32.31
CA ASP A 197 12.24 26.06 -31.48
C ASP A 197 12.41 26.48 -30.00
N GLN A 198 11.64 27.46 -29.51
CA GLN A 198 11.84 28.02 -28.16
C GLN A 198 11.37 27.04 -27.07
N GLY A 199 12.18 26.84 -26.02
CA GLY A 199 11.82 26.00 -24.86
C GLY A 199 11.97 24.48 -25.04
N GLN A 200 12.38 24.02 -26.21
CA GLN A 200 12.35 22.61 -26.61
C GLN A 200 13.63 21.81 -26.27
N ALA A 201 14.65 22.45 -25.68
CA ALA A 201 15.90 21.75 -25.39
C ALA A 201 15.73 20.67 -24.31
N GLY A 202 16.36 19.52 -24.55
CA GLY A 202 16.38 18.37 -23.65
C GLY A 202 15.13 17.50 -23.73
N ALA A 203 15.26 16.25 -23.27
CA ALA A 203 14.14 15.32 -23.17
C ALA A 203 13.03 15.91 -22.30
N LYS A 204 11.79 15.80 -22.77
CA LYS A 204 10.59 16.17 -22.02
C LYS A 204 9.90 14.88 -21.58
N GLN A 205 9.47 14.84 -20.33
CA GLN A 205 8.85 13.64 -19.74
C GLN A 205 7.56 14.05 -19.06
N ILE A 206 6.48 13.33 -19.33
CA ILE A 206 5.29 13.39 -18.48
C ILE A 206 5.48 12.31 -17.42
N VAL A 207 5.38 12.70 -16.15
CA VAL A 207 5.58 11.76 -15.03
C VAL A 207 4.24 11.53 -14.35
N VAL A 208 3.81 10.28 -14.33
CA VAL A 208 2.65 9.85 -13.55
C VAL A 208 3.14 9.15 -12.29
N THR A 209 2.70 9.61 -11.13
CA THR A 209 3.02 9.00 -9.83
C THR A 209 1.72 8.71 -9.10
N ALA A 210 1.61 7.53 -8.50
CA ALA A 210 0.45 7.16 -7.70
C ALA A 210 0.84 6.86 -6.25
N ILE A 211 -0.09 7.13 -5.35
CA ILE A 211 0.01 6.89 -3.92
C ILE A 211 -1.24 6.12 -3.51
N ALA A 212 -1.06 5.02 -2.79
CA ALA A 212 -2.13 4.38 -2.04
C ALA A 212 -2.08 4.81 -0.58
N ILE A 213 -3.27 5.00 -0.03
CA ILE A 213 -3.48 5.22 1.39
C ILE A 213 -4.46 4.15 1.84
N GLN A 214 -4.10 3.36 2.86
CA GLN A 214 -5.01 2.34 3.39
C GLN A 214 -6.39 2.91 3.68
N GLN A 215 -7.44 2.15 3.41
CA GLN A 215 -8.82 2.59 3.63
C GLN A 215 -9.17 2.64 5.12
N GLU A 216 -8.68 1.66 5.90
CA GLU A 216 -8.96 1.58 7.33
C GLU A 216 -8.48 2.82 8.07
N GLY A 217 -9.39 3.45 8.82
CA GLY A 217 -9.14 4.69 9.55
C GLY A 217 -9.64 5.96 8.86
N PHE A 218 -10.20 5.86 7.65
CA PHE A 218 -10.77 6.99 6.91
C PHE A 218 -12.17 6.69 6.38
N ASP A 219 -13.03 7.71 6.38
CA ASP A 219 -14.39 7.63 5.83
C ASP A 219 -14.42 7.92 4.32
N SER A 220 -13.39 8.61 3.80
CA SER A 220 -13.32 9.03 2.40
C SER A 220 -11.88 9.18 1.88
N ALA A 221 -11.72 9.20 0.54
CA ALA A 221 -10.45 9.49 -0.13
C ALA A 221 -9.95 10.92 0.17
N GLU A 222 -10.88 11.87 0.36
CA GLU A 222 -10.56 13.25 0.71
C GLU A 222 -9.94 13.33 2.11
N ASP A 223 -10.51 12.65 3.09
CA ASP A 223 -9.98 12.60 4.45
C ASP A 223 -8.61 11.93 4.50
N ALA A 224 -8.46 10.82 3.76
CA ALA A 224 -7.20 10.10 3.63
C ALA A 224 -6.10 11.00 3.05
N TRP A 225 -6.42 11.75 1.99
CA TRP A 225 -5.47 12.67 1.36
C TRP A 225 -5.10 13.86 2.24
N ALA A 226 -6.08 14.45 2.91
CA ALA A 226 -5.82 15.54 3.85
C ALA A 226 -4.87 15.09 4.97
N ALA A 227 -5.04 13.87 5.47
CA ALA A 227 -4.13 13.29 6.46
C ALA A 227 -2.71 13.06 5.89
N TYR A 228 -2.60 12.54 4.67
CA TYR A 228 -1.31 12.36 4.00
C TYR A 228 -0.56 13.68 3.78
N GLU A 229 -1.22 14.69 3.22
CA GLU A 229 -0.60 16.00 2.99
C GLU A 229 -0.25 16.68 4.32
N GLY A 230 -1.07 16.51 5.36
CA GLY A 230 -0.75 16.96 6.73
C GLY A 230 0.52 16.30 7.29
N GLN A 231 0.68 14.99 7.11
CA GLN A 231 1.87 14.25 7.52
C GLN A 231 3.13 14.72 6.76
N LYS A 232 3.02 14.88 5.44
CA LYS A 232 4.10 15.36 4.58
C LYS A 232 4.54 16.78 4.95
N ALA A 233 3.59 17.67 5.21
CA ALA A 233 3.89 19.04 5.67
C ALA A 233 4.58 19.04 7.04
N ALA A 234 4.12 18.21 7.98
CA ALA A 234 4.75 18.07 9.29
C ALA A 234 6.18 17.52 9.21
N LEU A 235 6.44 16.55 8.32
CA LEU A 235 7.78 16.02 8.09
C LEU A 235 8.73 17.09 7.50
N ALA A 236 8.23 17.89 6.54
CA ALA A 236 9.00 18.99 5.98
C ALA A 236 9.36 20.06 7.02
N ALA A 237 8.43 20.36 7.95
CA ALA A 237 8.67 21.32 9.04
C ALA A 237 9.57 20.76 10.16
N GLY A 238 9.52 19.44 10.42
CA GLY A 238 10.34 18.77 11.43
C GLY A 238 11.79 18.52 11.01
N GLY A 239 12.12 18.66 9.71
CA GLY A 239 13.47 18.54 9.18
C GLY A 239 14.41 19.72 9.46
N GLU A 240 13.90 20.83 10.01
CA GLU A 240 14.68 22.06 10.26
C GLU A 240 15.05 22.28 11.73
N VAL A 241 15.20 21.21 12.55
CA VAL A 241 15.72 21.35 13.92
C VAL A 241 16.72 20.24 14.33
N ALA A 242 17.96 20.69 14.53
CA ALA A 242 19.03 20.17 15.39
C ALA A 242 19.75 18.87 14.99
N GLN A 243 20.94 19.06 14.37
CA GLN A 243 22.10 18.25 14.77
C GLN A 243 22.71 18.85 16.05
N PRO A 244 23.10 18.04 17.05
CA PRO A 244 23.89 18.50 18.19
C PRO A 244 25.31 18.90 17.79
#